data_AF-Z4YLZ9-F1
#
_entry.id   AF-Z4YLZ9-F1
#
_cell.length_a   1.000
_cell.length_b   1.000
_cell.length_c   1.000
_cell.angle_alpha   90.00
_cell.angle_beta   90.00
_cell.angle_gamma   90.00
#
_symmetry.space_group_name_H-M   'P 1'
#
loop_
_entity.id
_entity.type
_entity.pdbx_description
1 polymer ?
#
loop_
_entity_poly.entity_id
_entity_poly.type
_entity_poly.pdbx_seq_one_letter_code
_entity_poly.pdbx_strand_id
1 'polypeptide(L)'
;YFQVSLYKYIFDAMVQGKVTPASLIHHTKLCLDKPLGPSVLRHARQGGVSVKSLGDLMELVFLSLTLSDLPAIDTLKLEYIHQETATILGTEIVAFEEKEVKSKVQHYVAYWMGHRDPQGVDVEEAWKCRTCDYVDICEWRRGSGVLSSSWEPKAKKFK
;
A
#
# COMPACT_ATOMS: atom_id res chain seq x y z
N TYR A 1 8.69 -0.33 2.88
CA TYR A 1 8.05 -1.47 2.16
C TYR A 1 6.69 -1.91 2.72
N PHE A 2 6.08 -1.20 3.67
CA PHE A 2 4.83 -1.63 4.29
C PHE A 2 3.68 -1.90 3.30
N GLN A 3 3.49 -1.02 2.31
CA GLN A 3 2.40 -1.13 1.33
C GLN A 3 2.43 -2.43 0.53
N VAL A 4 3.59 -2.82 -0.01
CA VAL A 4 3.69 -4.05 -0.82
C VAL A 4 3.46 -5.30 0.03
N SER A 5 3.97 -5.30 1.27
CA SER A 5 3.73 -6.40 2.22
C SER A 5 2.26 -6.46 2.66
N LEU A 6 1.57 -5.31 2.77
CA LEU A 6 0.13 -5.27 3.03
C LEU A 6 -0.67 -5.85 1.85
N TYR A 7 -0.31 -5.50 0.61
CA TYR A 7 -0.95 -6.07 -0.58
C TYR A 7 -0.77 -7.57 -0.65
N LYS A 8 0.42 -8.08 -0.34
CA LYS A 8 0.65 -9.51 -0.18
C LYS A 8 -0.31 -10.10 0.86
N TYR A 9 -0.35 -9.55 2.07
CA TYR A 9 -1.21 -10.08 3.14
C TYR A 9 -2.68 -10.19 2.71
N ILE A 10 -3.20 -9.18 2.02
CA ILE A 10 -4.57 -9.20 1.49
C ILE A 10 -4.71 -10.24 0.36
N PHE A 11 -3.73 -10.35 -0.53
CA PHE A 11 -3.70 -11.35 -1.60
C PHE A 11 -3.78 -12.77 -1.05
N ASP A 12 -2.95 -13.11 -0.07
CA ASP A 12 -3.00 -14.41 0.59
C ASP A 12 -4.36 -14.68 1.24
N ALA A 13 -4.95 -13.67 1.86
CA ALA A 13 -6.29 -13.80 2.44
C ALA A 13 -7.36 -14.05 1.36
N MET A 14 -7.22 -13.48 0.16
CA MET A 14 -8.10 -13.77 -0.98
C MET A 14 -7.89 -15.19 -1.51
N VAL A 15 -6.64 -15.63 -1.69
CA VAL A 15 -6.32 -17.00 -2.13
C VAL A 15 -6.82 -18.05 -1.14
N GLN A 16 -6.71 -17.78 0.16
CA GLN A 16 -7.19 -18.65 1.24
C GLN A 16 -8.72 -18.58 1.44
N GLY A 17 -9.46 -17.79 0.66
CA GLY A 17 -10.90 -17.62 0.79
C GLY A 17 -11.36 -16.88 2.06
N LYS A 18 -10.45 -16.21 2.77
CA LYS A 18 -10.76 -15.41 3.97
C LYS A 18 -11.39 -14.07 3.61
N VAL A 19 -11.18 -13.59 2.38
CA VAL A 19 -11.87 -12.42 1.82
C VAL A 19 -12.95 -12.92 0.88
N THR A 20 -14.19 -12.50 1.13
CA THR A 20 -15.37 -12.85 0.33
C THR A 20 -16.00 -11.60 -0.31
N PRO A 21 -16.80 -11.73 -1.37
CA PRO A 21 -17.59 -10.62 -1.89
C PRO A 21 -18.40 -9.92 -0.81
N ALA A 22 -19.02 -10.67 0.10
CA ALA A 22 -19.79 -10.13 1.22
C ALA A 22 -18.96 -9.23 2.14
N SER A 23 -17.72 -9.64 2.47
CA SER A 23 -16.82 -8.83 3.30
C SER A 23 -16.45 -7.50 2.62
N LEU A 24 -16.22 -7.51 1.31
CA LEU A 24 -15.91 -6.30 0.56
C LEU A 24 -17.11 -5.37 0.41
N ILE A 25 -18.31 -5.90 0.17
CA ILE A 25 -19.54 -5.10 0.13
C ILE A 25 -19.74 -4.38 1.46
N HIS A 26 -19.56 -5.10 2.56
CA HIS A 26 -19.73 -4.55 3.90
C HIS A 26 -18.81 -3.35 4.16
N HIS A 27 -17.53 -3.43 3.76
CA HIS A 27 -16.55 -2.37 4.00
C HIS A 27 -16.57 -1.24 2.96
N THR A 28 -16.81 -1.54 1.68
CA THR A 28 -16.73 -0.54 0.60
C THR A 28 -18.04 0.20 0.35
N LYS A 29 -19.17 -0.38 0.78
CA LYS A 29 -20.53 0.14 0.51
C LYS A 29 -20.82 0.34 -0.99
N LEU A 30 -20.16 -0.43 -1.86
CA LEU A 30 -20.38 -0.41 -3.29
C LEU A 30 -21.63 -1.24 -3.67
N CYS A 31 -22.32 -0.83 -4.72
CA CYS A 31 -23.39 -1.60 -5.35
C CYS A 31 -22.78 -2.42 -6.50
N LEU A 32 -22.61 -3.72 -6.29
CA LEU A 32 -21.88 -4.59 -7.21
C LEU A 32 -22.68 -4.97 -8.46
N ASP A 33 -24.01 -4.95 -8.37
CA ASP A 33 -24.92 -5.38 -9.43
C ASP A 33 -25.13 -4.34 -10.53
N LYS A 34 -24.52 -3.15 -10.39
CA LYS A 34 -24.61 -2.12 -11.42
C LYS A 34 -23.96 -2.61 -12.71
N PRO A 35 -24.62 -2.44 -13.87
CA PRO A 35 -24.04 -2.80 -15.15
C PRO A 35 -22.71 -2.09 -15.39
N LEU A 36 -21.71 -2.85 -15.85
CA LEU A 36 -20.43 -2.30 -16.29
C LEU A 36 -20.63 -1.46 -17.56
N GLY A 37 -19.75 -0.47 -17.74
CA GLY A 37 -19.76 0.37 -18.94
C GLY A 37 -19.49 -0.43 -20.22
N PRO A 38 -20.02 0.00 -21.39
CA PRO A 38 -19.85 -0.73 -22.65
C PRO A 38 -18.39 -0.99 -23.05
N SER A 39 -17.47 -0.08 -22.72
CA SER A 39 -16.03 -0.24 -22.94
C SER A 39 -15.45 -1.41 -22.16
N VAL A 40 -15.82 -1.55 -20.89
CA VAL A 40 -15.39 -2.63 -19.99
C VAL A 40 -15.97 -3.96 -20.46
N LEU A 41 -17.27 -4.00 -20.79
CA LEU A 41 -17.93 -5.19 -21.33
C LEU A 41 -17.28 -5.69 -22.63
N ARG A 42 -16.94 -4.77 -23.54
CA ARG A 42 -16.24 -5.10 -24.78
C ARG A 42 -14.85 -5.68 -24.51
N HIS A 43 -14.10 -5.09 -23.58
CA HIS A 43 -12.78 -5.58 -23.22
C HIS A 43 -12.84 -6.97 -22.56
N ALA A 44 -13.78 -7.18 -21.64
CA ALA A 44 -14.00 -8.50 -21.02
C ALA A 44 -14.29 -9.58 -22.07
N ARG A 45 -15.16 -9.29 -23.05
CA ARG A 45 -15.46 -10.20 -24.16
C ARG A 45 -14.24 -10.51 -25.02
N GLN A 46 -13.39 -9.51 -25.30
CA GLN A 46 -12.12 -9.72 -26.02
C GLN A 46 -11.17 -10.63 -25.25
N GLY A 47 -11.20 -10.58 -23.92
CA GLY A 47 -10.47 -11.49 -23.03
C GLY A 47 -11.15 -12.84 -22.79
N GLY A 48 -12.26 -13.16 -23.49
CA GLY A 48 -12.98 -14.42 -23.32
C GLY A 48 -13.85 -14.52 -22.06
N VAL A 49 -14.09 -13.41 -21.38
CA VAL A 49 -14.84 -13.35 -20.12
C VAL A 49 -16.22 -12.73 -20.35
N SER A 50 -17.27 -13.43 -19.90
CA SER A 50 -18.65 -12.93 -19.94
C SER A 50 -19.07 -12.45 -18.55
N VAL A 51 -19.09 -11.11 -18.37
CA VAL A 51 -19.51 -10.44 -17.13
C VAL A 51 -20.47 -9.31 -17.46
N LYS A 52 -21.35 -8.98 -16.52
CA LYS A 52 -22.31 -7.86 -16.61
C LYS A 52 -22.05 -6.82 -15.53
N SER A 53 -21.57 -7.24 -14.38
CA SER A 53 -21.47 -6.42 -13.16
C SER A 53 -20.08 -6.53 -12.51
N LEU A 54 -19.80 -5.65 -11.54
CA LEU A 54 -18.59 -5.79 -10.72
C LEU A 54 -18.66 -7.05 -9.85
N GLY A 55 -19.87 -7.45 -9.44
CA GLY A 55 -20.11 -8.69 -8.70
C GLY A 55 -19.62 -9.90 -9.49
N ASP A 56 -20.03 -10.01 -10.76
CA ASP A 56 -19.63 -11.13 -11.63
C ASP A 56 -18.10 -11.21 -11.78
N LEU A 57 -17.43 -10.05 -11.92
CA LEU A 57 -15.96 -9.98 -11.98
C LEU A 57 -15.32 -10.45 -10.67
N MET A 58 -15.84 -10.03 -9.53
CA MET A 58 -15.31 -10.40 -8.23
C MET A 58 -15.48 -11.90 -7.96
N GLU A 59 -16.64 -12.48 -8.28
CA GLU A 59 -16.87 -13.92 -8.18
C GLU A 59 -15.89 -14.70 -9.04
N LEU A 60 -15.70 -14.28 -10.30
CA LEU A 60 -14.76 -14.92 -11.21
C LEU A 60 -13.32 -14.85 -10.69
N VAL A 61 -12.89 -13.68 -10.18
CA VAL A 61 -11.55 -13.50 -9.63
C VAL A 61 -11.33 -14.37 -8.40
N PHE A 62 -12.27 -14.40 -7.46
CA PHE A 62 -12.13 -15.23 -6.26
C PHE A 62 -12.18 -16.71 -6.57
N LEU A 63 -13.05 -17.14 -7.50
CA LEU A 63 -13.06 -18.51 -7.98
C LEU A 63 -11.72 -18.86 -8.63
N SER A 64 -11.19 -17.99 -9.48
CA SER A 64 -9.88 -18.20 -10.10
C SER A 64 -8.75 -18.30 -9.08
N LEU A 65 -8.72 -17.42 -8.07
CA LEU A 65 -7.69 -17.43 -7.03
C LEU A 65 -7.77 -18.69 -6.16
N THR A 66 -8.98 -19.09 -5.76
CA THR A 66 -9.18 -20.25 -4.87
C THR A 66 -8.95 -21.60 -5.58
N LEU A 67 -9.16 -21.66 -6.90
CA LEU A 67 -8.90 -22.86 -7.70
C LEU A 67 -7.47 -22.93 -8.27
N SER A 68 -6.69 -21.85 -8.14
CA SER A 68 -5.31 -21.84 -8.61
C SER A 68 -4.39 -22.52 -7.59
N ASP A 69 -3.52 -23.41 -8.07
CA ASP A 69 -2.44 -23.98 -7.27
C ASP A 69 -1.26 -23.00 -7.22
N LEU A 70 -1.36 -22.01 -6.32
CA LEU A 70 -0.37 -20.95 -6.19
C LEU A 70 0.69 -21.32 -5.14
N PRO A 71 1.99 -21.20 -5.46
CA PRO A 71 3.03 -21.43 -4.47
C PRO A 71 2.99 -20.36 -3.38
N ALA A 72 3.55 -20.69 -2.21
CA ALA A 72 3.75 -19.71 -1.15
C ALA A 72 4.72 -18.61 -1.63
N ILE A 73 4.27 -17.35 -1.60
CA ILE A 73 5.09 -16.19 -1.96
C ILE A 73 5.64 -15.59 -0.67
N ASP A 74 6.94 -15.68 -0.45
CA ASP A 74 7.63 -15.11 0.72
C ASP A 74 8.56 -13.93 0.37
N THR A 75 8.85 -13.77 -0.92
CA THR A 75 9.76 -12.77 -1.45
C THR A 75 9.02 -11.92 -2.48
N LEU A 76 8.98 -10.61 -2.25
CA LEU A 76 8.33 -9.62 -3.10
C LEU A 76 9.40 -8.82 -3.85
N LYS A 77 9.07 -8.38 -5.06
CA LYS A 77 9.94 -7.54 -5.88
C LYS A 77 9.20 -6.25 -6.25
N LEU A 78 9.82 -5.12 -5.97
CA LEU A 78 9.37 -3.81 -6.41
C LEU A 78 10.23 -3.37 -7.59
N GLU A 79 9.58 -2.94 -8.67
CA GLU A 79 10.24 -2.35 -9.83
C GLU A 79 9.77 -0.91 -10.01
N TYR A 80 10.73 0.01 -10.06
CA TYR A 80 10.47 1.41 -10.36
C TYR A 80 10.63 1.58 -11.86
N ILE A 81 9.55 1.95 -12.55
CA ILE A 81 9.52 2.04 -14.01
C ILE A 81 9.24 3.48 -14.43
N HIS A 82 10.05 4.00 -15.35
CA HIS A 82 9.84 5.32 -15.93
C HIS A 82 8.56 5.33 -16.77
N GLN A 83 7.64 6.26 -16.47
CA GLN A 83 6.28 6.23 -17.01
C GLN A 83 6.22 6.40 -18.54
N GLU A 84 7.11 7.20 -19.12
CA GLU A 84 7.08 7.49 -20.57
C GLU A 84 7.82 6.44 -21.41
N THR A 85 8.96 5.98 -20.92
CA THR A 85 9.88 5.11 -21.69
C THR A 85 9.74 3.64 -21.32
N ALA A 86 8.97 3.31 -20.28
CA ALA A 86 8.85 1.98 -19.69
C ALA A 86 10.21 1.37 -19.25
N THR A 87 11.25 2.20 -19.06
CA THR A 87 12.57 1.74 -18.63
C THR A 87 12.60 1.51 -17.13
N ILE A 88 13.25 0.42 -16.69
CA ILE A 88 13.45 0.12 -15.27
C ILE A 88 14.48 1.09 -14.71
N LEU A 89 14.09 1.82 -13.67
CA LEU A 89 14.91 2.77 -12.92
C LEU A 89 15.61 2.08 -11.73
N GLY A 90 14.99 1.06 -11.16
CA GLY A 90 15.53 0.34 -10.02
C GLY A 90 14.64 -0.82 -9.58
N THR A 91 15.21 -1.70 -8.77
CA THR A 91 14.53 -2.87 -8.25
C THR A 91 14.90 -3.09 -6.78
N GLU A 92 13.91 -3.42 -5.97
CA GLU A 92 14.08 -3.71 -4.55
C GLU A 92 13.46 -5.08 -4.23
N ILE A 93 14.19 -5.89 -3.46
CA ILE A 93 13.70 -7.17 -2.96
C ILE A 93 13.23 -6.98 -1.52
N VAL A 94 12.02 -7.46 -1.23
CA VAL A 94 11.36 -7.29 0.07
C VAL A 94 10.96 -8.67 0.59
N ALA A 95 11.51 -9.05 1.74
CA ALA A 95 11.04 -10.22 2.47
C ALA A 95 9.67 -9.94 3.09
N PHE A 96 8.75 -10.89 2.97
CA PHE A 96 7.43 -10.80 3.59
C PHE A 96 7.45 -11.43 4.98
N GLU A 97 7.15 -10.62 6.00
CA GLU A 97 6.95 -11.07 7.38
C GLU A 97 5.56 -10.64 7.89
N GLU A 98 4.66 -11.60 8.04
CA GLU A 98 3.26 -11.34 8.40
C GLU A 98 3.12 -10.63 9.74
N LYS A 99 3.95 -11.00 10.74
CA LYS A 99 3.88 -10.39 12.08
C LYS A 99 4.22 -8.90 12.03
N GLU A 100 5.22 -8.53 11.23
CA GLU A 100 5.63 -7.14 11.05
C GLU A 100 4.52 -6.32 10.38
N VAL A 101 3.90 -6.86 9.32
CA VAL A 101 2.79 -6.20 8.63
C VAL A 101 1.61 -6.00 9.59
N LYS A 102 1.21 -7.02 10.33
CA LYS A 102 0.11 -6.92 11.31
C LYS A 102 0.40 -5.90 12.40
N SER A 103 1.61 -5.91 12.95
CA SER A 103 2.03 -4.93 13.96
C SER A 103 1.94 -3.49 13.42
N LYS A 104 2.43 -3.25 12.20
CA LYS A 104 2.35 -1.93 11.55
C LYS A 104 0.91 -1.50 11.27
N VAL A 105 0.06 -2.39 10.76
CA VAL A 105 -1.38 -2.10 10.57
C VAL A 105 -2.02 -1.70 11.90
N GLN A 106 -1.83 -2.49 12.96
CA GLN A 106 -2.38 -2.20 14.28
C GLN A 106 -1.90 -0.86 14.81
N HIS A 107 -0.61 -0.56 14.66
CA HIS A 107 -0.02 0.70 15.09
C HIS A 107 -0.65 1.92 14.39
N TYR A 108 -0.81 1.87 13.06
CA TYR A 108 -1.40 2.96 12.30
C TYR A 108 -2.90 3.09 12.53
N VAL A 109 -3.63 1.97 12.56
CA VAL A 109 -5.08 1.98 12.82
C VAL A 109 -5.37 2.49 14.23
N ALA A 110 -4.56 2.16 15.23
CA ALA A 110 -4.73 2.69 16.59
C ALA A 110 -4.68 4.23 16.62
N TYR A 111 -3.80 4.84 15.84
CA TYR A 111 -3.77 6.30 15.69
C TYR A 111 -5.05 6.83 15.03
N TRP A 112 -5.45 6.25 13.88
CA TRP A 112 -6.66 6.70 13.16
C TRP A 112 -7.96 6.51 13.94
N MET A 113 -8.02 5.51 14.81
CA MET A 113 -9.16 5.24 15.68
C MET A 113 -9.12 6.02 17.00
N GLY A 114 -8.09 6.84 17.23
CA GLY A 114 -7.92 7.61 18.47
C GLY A 114 -7.53 6.76 19.69
N HIS A 115 -7.08 5.53 19.49
CA HIS A 115 -6.58 4.64 20.54
C HIS A 115 -5.09 4.89 20.88
N ARG A 116 -4.42 5.79 20.14
CA ARG A 116 -3.01 6.15 20.34
C ARG A 116 -2.80 7.63 20.01
N ASP A 117 -2.01 8.32 20.84
CA ASP A 117 -1.56 9.69 20.57
C ASP A 117 -0.67 9.78 19.32
N PRO A 118 -0.60 10.94 18.65
CA PRO A 118 0.36 11.14 17.55
C PRO A 118 1.80 10.91 18.02
N GLN A 119 2.60 10.29 17.17
CA GLN A 119 4.05 10.20 17.34
C GLN A 119 4.73 11.00 16.23
N GLY A 120 5.88 11.59 16.56
CA GLY A 120 6.71 12.25 15.56
C GLY A 120 7.31 11.26 14.55
N VAL A 121 7.97 11.82 13.55
CA VAL A 121 8.70 11.03 12.54
C VAL A 121 9.88 10.30 13.16
N ASP A 122 10.34 9.23 12.54
CA ASP A 122 11.63 8.63 12.88
C ASP A 122 12.75 9.68 12.69
N VAL A 123 13.84 9.56 13.45
CA VAL A 123 14.91 10.58 13.47
C VAL A 123 15.57 10.72 12.09
N GLU A 124 15.66 9.63 11.34
CA GLU A 124 16.15 9.57 9.97
C GLU A 124 15.26 10.36 9.00
N GLU A 125 13.98 10.49 9.31
CA GLU A 125 12.97 11.21 8.54
C GLU A 125 12.77 12.65 9.03
N ALA A 126 13.52 13.10 10.05
CA ALA A 126 13.44 14.45 10.60
C ALA A 126 13.79 15.56 9.59
N TRP A 127 14.39 15.22 8.44
CA TRP A 127 14.58 16.16 7.34
C TRP A 127 13.25 16.74 6.83
N LYS A 128 12.13 16.01 6.95
CA LYS A 128 10.79 16.48 6.61
C LYS A 128 10.33 17.64 7.50
N CYS A 129 10.88 17.76 8.71
CA CYS A 129 10.57 18.88 9.60
C CYS A 129 11.12 20.22 9.09
N ARG A 130 12.06 20.22 8.13
CA ARG A 130 12.64 21.46 7.57
C ARG A 130 11.66 22.28 6.75
N THR A 131 10.59 21.65 6.25
CA THR A 131 9.54 22.28 5.45
C THR A 131 8.17 22.12 6.11
N CYS A 132 8.12 21.84 7.41
CA CYS A 132 6.87 21.65 8.14
C CYS A 132 6.34 22.99 8.64
N ASP A 133 5.12 23.34 8.26
CA ASP A 133 4.47 24.60 8.65
C ASP A 133 4.22 24.71 10.17
N TYR A 134 4.27 23.59 10.89
CA TYR A 134 4.01 23.51 12.33
C TYR A 134 5.29 23.40 13.17
N VAL A 135 6.45 23.64 12.56
CA VAL A 135 7.75 23.39 13.19
C VAL A 135 7.95 24.18 14.49
N ASP A 136 7.38 25.38 14.60
CA ASP A 136 7.52 26.27 15.76
C ASP A 136 6.71 25.81 16.98
N ILE A 137 5.65 25.03 16.75
CA ILE A 137 4.77 24.51 17.81
C ILE A 137 4.91 23.00 18.03
N CYS A 138 5.82 22.33 17.30
CA CYS A 138 5.98 20.88 17.35
C CYS A 138 6.65 20.42 18.64
N GLU A 139 5.87 19.82 19.55
CA GLU A 139 6.37 19.35 20.84
C GLU A 139 7.38 18.20 20.72
N TRP A 140 7.17 17.31 19.75
CA TRP A 140 8.11 16.22 19.46
C TRP A 140 9.50 16.77 19.13
N ARG A 141 9.59 17.80 18.27
CA ARG A 141 10.88 18.42 17.93
C ARG A 141 11.52 19.08 19.14
N ARG A 142 10.72 19.79 19.96
CA ARG A 142 11.19 20.47 21.18
C ARG A 142 11.71 19.49 22.23
N GLY A 143 11.05 18.34 22.40
CA GLY A 143 11.39 17.31 23.38
C GLY A 143 12.49 16.33 22.94
N SER A 144 12.66 16.11 21.63
CA SER A 144 13.58 15.08 21.11
C SER A 144 15.05 15.52 21.05
N GLY A 145 15.40 16.70 21.55
CA GLY A 145 16.78 17.21 21.49
C GLY A 145 17.30 17.44 20.06
N VAL A 146 16.44 17.38 19.03
CA VAL A 146 16.73 17.75 17.64
C VAL A 146 16.73 19.29 17.52
N LEU A 147 17.40 19.94 18.48
CA LEU A 147 17.78 21.34 18.36
C LEU A 147 19.06 21.38 17.53
N SER A 148 18.97 22.06 16.39
CA SER A 148 20.11 22.62 15.66
C SER A 148 21.26 21.65 15.30
N SER A 149 21.04 20.71 14.39
CA SER A 149 22.08 20.50 13.38
C SER A 149 21.78 21.48 12.25
N SER A 150 22.37 22.67 12.34
CA SER A 150 22.59 23.55 11.20
C SER A 150 23.36 22.75 10.15
N TRP A 151 22.64 22.08 9.26
CA TRP A 151 23.23 21.53 8.05
C TRP A 151 23.46 22.70 7.11
N GLU A 152 24.58 23.40 7.28
CA GLU A 152 25.09 24.25 6.21
C GLU A 152 25.33 23.35 4.98
N PRO A 153 24.87 23.73 3.78
CA PRO A 153 25.22 23.01 2.57
C PRO A 153 26.73 23.15 2.39
N LYS A 154 27.49 22.08 2.63
CA LYS A 154 28.90 22.06 2.20
C LYS A 154 28.91 22.11 0.67
N ALA A 155 29.19 23.29 0.13
CA ALA A 155 29.56 23.45 -1.26
C ALA A 155 30.74 22.51 -1.54
N LYS A 156 30.52 21.52 -2.41
CA LYS A 156 31.60 20.70 -2.98
C LYS A 156 32.55 21.64 -3.71
N LYS A 157 33.69 21.96 -3.11
CA LYS A 157 34.84 22.50 -3.86
C LYS A 157 35.39 21.35 -4.70
N PHE A 158 35.20 21.43 -6.01
CA PHE A 158 35.98 20.66 -6.96
C PHE A 158 37.44 21.11 -6.88
N LYS A 159 38.33 20.18 -6.59
CA LYS A 159 39.72 20.14 -7.04
C LYS A 159 40.06 18.69 -7.35
#